data_AF-A0A7V1RF72-F1
#
_entry.id   AF-A0A7V1RF72-F1
#
_cell.length_a   1.000
_cell.length_b   1.000
_cell.length_c   1.000
_cell.angle_alpha   90.00
_cell.angle_beta   90.00
_cell.angle_gamma   90.00
#
_symmetry.space_group_name_H-M   'P 1'
#
loop_
_entity.id
_entity.type
_entity.pdbx_description
1 polymer ?
#
loop_
_entity_poly.entity_id
_entity_poly.type
_entity_poly.pdbx_seq_one_letter_code
_entity_poly.pdbx_strand_id
1 'polypeptide(L)'
;MARRAVRGEDLGRAVAACRRLGPFDPLRQAAEGIHLGRPADGSLAGVLLTALNDPAPRARARRAAACWIAGRTRFVVETDRLAVIRALCDVLEERTAEDRMGRAIWRSWCVALVCGLPTATLACVARIMGGGARLGALDLLWQAAVIFLTSVLLVLPVAFLLITLSLPVVVPFSLMADKLRARAERAEAAESLGLLRAREGVPALLRAAFDLTPGVRAAAEAALLRALPALGPDQYGAVAPDVTPNLVGLLGRAEPLALAALEALEKVGDGRALAAAEAACRGGRSPTVRAAAAALVPLLRERARRERAPWSLLRAAHPESPASLVRPARSAGSEVEALVRPAEVRPGIV
;
A
#
# COMPACT_ATOMS: atom_id res chain seq x y z
N MET A 1 16.85 -14.92 -21.72
CA MET A 1 15.83 -15.94 -21.35
C MET A 1 14.99 -15.56 -20.13
N ALA A 2 15.54 -14.95 -19.06
CA ALA A 2 14.77 -14.56 -17.87
C ALA A 2 13.55 -13.65 -18.11
N ARG A 3 13.58 -12.72 -19.09
CA ARG A 3 12.44 -11.85 -19.40
C ARG A 3 11.22 -12.55 -20.02
N ARG A 4 11.38 -13.74 -20.63
CA ARG A 4 10.25 -14.52 -21.19
C ARG A 4 9.53 -15.35 -20.12
N ALA A 5 10.27 -15.87 -19.14
CA ALA A 5 9.69 -16.65 -18.04
C ALA A 5 8.82 -15.79 -17.12
N VAL A 6 9.32 -14.60 -16.73
CA VAL A 6 8.59 -13.66 -15.87
C VAL A 6 7.26 -13.22 -16.52
N ARG A 7 7.27 -12.97 -17.83
CA ARG A 7 6.07 -12.54 -18.57
C ARG A 7 4.94 -13.59 -18.59
N GLY A 8 5.27 -14.88 -18.49
CA GLY A 8 4.28 -15.96 -18.46
C GLY A 8 3.63 -16.14 -17.09
N GLU A 9 4.43 -16.08 -16.02
CA GLU A 9 3.92 -16.24 -14.65
C GLU A 9 3.06 -15.06 -14.20
N ASP A 10 3.43 -13.83 -14.58
CA ASP A 10 2.67 -12.63 -14.21
C ASP A 10 1.31 -12.59 -14.91
N LEU A 11 1.26 -13.02 -16.18
CA LEU A 11 0.00 -13.15 -16.90
C LEU A 11 -0.92 -14.20 -16.24
N GLY A 12 -0.34 -15.33 -15.80
CA GLY A 12 -1.09 -16.39 -15.14
C GLY A 12 -1.78 -15.95 -13.85
N ARG A 13 -1.11 -15.13 -13.04
CA ARG A 13 -1.64 -14.64 -11.76
C ARG A 13 -2.78 -13.65 -11.93
N ALA A 14 -2.62 -12.67 -12.83
CA ALA A 14 -3.66 -11.69 -13.10
C ALA A 14 -4.90 -12.33 -13.77
N VAL A 15 -4.68 -13.23 -14.73
CA VAL A 15 -5.78 -13.99 -15.37
C VAL A 15 -6.51 -14.85 -14.34
N ALA A 16 -5.79 -15.49 -13.41
CA ALA A 16 -6.41 -16.26 -12.33
C ALA A 16 -7.25 -15.38 -11.39
N ALA A 17 -6.83 -14.14 -11.10
CA ALA A 17 -7.63 -13.18 -10.33
C ALA A 17 -8.91 -12.79 -11.09
N CYS A 18 -8.80 -12.51 -12.40
CA CYS A 18 -9.94 -12.14 -13.24
C CYS A 18 -10.96 -13.28 -13.39
N ARG A 19 -10.50 -14.55 -13.44
CA ARG A 19 -11.39 -15.72 -13.51
C ARG A 19 -12.27 -15.91 -12.27
N ARG A 20 -11.89 -15.33 -11.13
CA ARG A 20 -12.71 -15.36 -9.90
C ARG A 20 -13.81 -14.31 -9.89
N LEU A 21 -13.79 -13.38 -10.85
CA LEU A 21 -14.82 -12.37 -10.99
C LEU A 21 -16.02 -12.94 -11.75
N GLY A 22 -17.21 -12.41 -11.43
CA GLY A 22 -18.43 -12.78 -12.14
C GLY A 22 -18.32 -12.50 -13.64
N PRO A 23 -19.04 -13.24 -14.50
CA PRO A 23 -18.97 -13.08 -15.96
C PRO A 23 -19.37 -11.67 -16.44
N PHE A 24 -20.16 -10.95 -15.67
CA PHE A 24 -20.62 -9.58 -15.96
C PHE A 24 -19.82 -8.50 -15.20
N ASP A 25 -18.73 -8.86 -14.52
CA ASP A 25 -17.91 -7.87 -13.83
C ASP A 25 -17.14 -7.02 -14.85
N PRO A 26 -17.23 -5.68 -14.81
CA PRO A 26 -16.57 -4.80 -15.77
C PRO A 26 -15.04 -4.97 -15.78
N LEU A 27 -14.42 -5.30 -14.64
CA LEU A 27 -12.97 -5.56 -14.59
C LEU A 27 -12.60 -6.83 -15.35
N ARG A 28 -13.45 -7.86 -15.30
CA ARG A 28 -13.22 -9.09 -16.06
C ARG A 28 -13.31 -8.83 -17.56
N GLN A 29 -14.33 -8.12 -18.00
CA GLN A 29 -14.50 -7.75 -19.41
C GLN A 29 -13.34 -6.91 -19.92
N ALA A 30 -12.88 -5.93 -19.12
CA ALA A 30 -11.71 -5.13 -19.43
C ALA A 30 -10.44 -5.99 -19.52
N ALA A 31 -10.25 -6.94 -18.60
CA ALA A 31 -9.09 -7.83 -18.62
C ALA A 31 -9.09 -8.78 -19.82
N GLU A 32 -10.24 -9.34 -20.18
CA GLU A 32 -10.42 -10.15 -21.39
C GLU A 32 -10.14 -9.31 -22.65
N GLY A 33 -10.61 -8.06 -22.69
CA GLY A 33 -10.29 -7.10 -23.75
C GLY A 33 -8.78 -6.88 -23.90
N ILE A 34 -8.08 -6.58 -22.80
CA ILE A 34 -6.62 -6.39 -22.81
C ILE A 34 -5.90 -7.67 -23.26
N HIS A 35 -6.37 -8.85 -22.85
CA HIS A 35 -5.78 -10.12 -23.28
C HIS A 35 -5.93 -10.34 -24.78
N LEU A 36 -7.04 -9.89 -25.37
CA LEU A 36 -7.27 -9.89 -26.82
C LEU A 36 -6.55 -8.74 -27.56
N GLY A 37 -5.70 -7.97 -26.87
CA GLY A 37 -4.94 -6.86 -27.45
C GLY A 37 -5.73 -5.57 -27.61
N ARG A 38 -6.96 -5.49 -27.08
CA ARG A 38 -7.75 -4.25 -27.07
C ARG A 38 -7.26 -3.35 -25.93
N PRO A 39 -6.91 -2.07 -26.19
CA PRO A 39 -6.53 -1.17 -25.12
C PRO A 39 -7.72 -0.95 -24.18
N ALA A 40 -7.46 -0.93 -22.87
CA ALA A 40 -8.47 -0.52 -21.90
C ALA A 40 -8.72 0.98 -22.02
N ASP A 41 -10.01 1.33 -22.09
CA ASP A 41 -10.50 2.70 -22.19
C ASP A 41 -10.38 3.42 -20.84
N GLY A 42 -10.10 4.72 -20.89
CA GLY A 42 -10.00 5.60 -19.71
C GLY A 42 -11.31 5.71 -18.93
N SER A 43 -12.46 5.40 -19.55
CA SER A 43 -13.78 5.32 -18.89
C SER A 43 -13.82 4.35 -17.71
N LEU A 44 -12.85 3.43 -17.61
CA LEU A 44 -12.72 2.50 -16.49
C LEU A 44 -12.19 3.13 -15.19
N ALA A 45 -11.76 4.40 -15.20
CA ALA A 45 -11.15 5.05 -14.04
C ALA A 45 -12.02 4.92 -12.77
N GLY A 46 -13.31 5.22 -12.85
CA GLY A 46 -14.23 5.09 -11.72
C GLY A 46 -14.37 3.66 -11.19
N VAL A 47 -14.39 2.67 -12.10
CA VAL A 47 -14.46 1.24 -11.75
C VAL A 47 -13.17 0.78 -11.08
N LEU A 48 -12.01 1.22 -11.60
CA LEU A 48 -10.70 0.93 -11.04
C LEU A 48 -10.56 1.53 -9.63
N LEU A 49 -10.92 2.80 -9.45
CA LEU A 49 -10.86 3.48 -8.17
C LEU A 49 -11.76 2.82 -7.14
N THR A 50 -13.00 2.48 -7.51
CA THR A 50 -13.94 1.78 -6.62
C THR A 50 -13.36 0.45 -6.18
N ALA A 51 -12.77 -0.32 -7.11
CA ALA A 51 -12.18 -1.60 -6.80
C ALA A 51 -10.91 -1.47 -5.92
N LEU A 52 -9.99 -0.56 -6.25
CA LEU A 52 -8.74 -0.34 -5.51
C LEU A 52 -8.98 0.13 -4.08
N ASN A 53 -10.00 0.97 -3.88
CA ASN A 53 -10.36 1.52 -2.57
C ASN A 53 -11.28 0.62 -1.74
N ASP A 54 -11.82 -0.46 -2.32
CA ASP A 54 -12.71 -1.36 -1.59
C ASP A 54 -11.92 -2.13 -0.50
N PRO A 55 -12.19 -1.88 0.80
CA PRO A 55 -11.49 -2.56 1.88
C PRO A 55 -12.00 -3.99 2.08
N ALA A 56 -13.06 -4.42 1.37
CA ALA A 56 -13.67 -5.71 1.58
C ALA A 56 -12.70 -6.85 1.22
N PRO A 57 -12.56 -7.88 2.06
CA PRO A 57 -11.70 -9.04 1.78
C PRO A 57 -12.11 -9.80 0.53
N ARG A 58 -13.42 -9.78 0.22
CA ARG A 58 -13.98 -10.39 -1.00
C ARG A 58 -13.57 -9.60 -2.24
N ALA A 59 -13.30 -8.30 -2.11
CA ALA A 59 -12.86 -7.45 -3.19
C ALA A 59 -11.37 -7.61 -3.53
N ARG A 60 -10.60 -8.43 -2.80
CA ARG A 60 -9.18 -8.68 -3.13
C ARG A 60 -8.94 -9.15 -4.56
N ALA A 61 -9.79 -10.04 -5.08
CA ALA A 61 -9.70 -10.46 -6.48
C ALA A 61 -9.95 -9.29 -7.43
N ARG A 62 -10.90 -8.40 -7.08
CA ARG A 62 -11.18 -7.15 -7.82
C ARG A 62 -10.01 -6.18 -7.73
N ARG A 63 -9.39 -5.99 -6.55
CA ARG A 63 -8.19 -5.15 -6.35
C ARG A 63 -7.02 -5.65 -7.17
N ALA A 64 -6.70 -6.95 -7.10
CA ALA A 64 -5.62 -7.53 -7.90
C ALA A 64 -5.85 -7.34 -9.41
N ALA A 65 -7.08 -7.59 -9.88
CA ALA A 65 -7.44 -7.33 -11.27
C ALA A 65 -7.34 -5.84 -11.62
N ALA A 66 -7.84 -4.96 -10.76
CA ALA A 66 -7.79 -3.51 -10.95
C ALA A 66 -6.34 -2.99 -10.98
N CYS A 67 -5.44 -3.49 -10.12
CA CYS A 67 -4.02 -3.18 -10.18
C CYS A 67 -3.46 -3.54 -11.56
N TRP A 68 -3.66 -4.78 -12.01
CA TRP A 68 -3.13 -5.24 -13.30
C TRP A 68 -3.68 -4.46 -14.51
N ILE A 69 -4.99 -4.16 -14.50
CA ILE A 69 -5.67 -3.39 -15.55
C ILE A 69 -5.18 -1.94 -15.54
N ALA A 70 -5.04 -1.31 -14.37
CA ALA A 70 -4.60 0.08 -14.25
C ALA A 70 -3.25 0.30 -14.92
N GLY A 71 -2.29 -0.61 -14.76
CA GLY A 71 -0.98 -0.55 -15.41
C GLY A 71 -1.01 -0.60 -16.95
N ARG A 72 -2.14 -1.03 -17.54
CA ARG A 72 -2.31 -1.24 -18.99
C ARG A 72 -3.38 -0.33 -19.60
N THR A 73 -4.01 0.51 -18.78
CA THR A 73 -5.06 1.44 -19.21
C THR A 73 -4.44 2.73 -19.72
N ARG A 74 -4.98 3.27 -20.81
CA ARG A 74 -4.61 4.60 -21.31
C ARG A 74 -5.59 5.62 -20.75
N PHE A 75 -5.15 6.38 -19.75
CA PHE A 75 -5.97 7.44 -19.18
C PHE A 75 -5.94 8.67 -20.08
N VAL A 76 -7.13 9.15 -20.48
CA VAL A 76 -7.30 10.38 -21.27
C VAL A 76 -7.26 11.60 -20.36
N VAL A 77 -7.84 11.49 -19.16
CA VAL A 77 -7.92 12.58 -18.19
C VAL A 77 -6.82 12.41 -17.14
N GLU A 78 -5.98 13.44 -16.96
CA GLU A 78 -4.84 13.38 -16.03
C GLU A 78 -5.28 13.27 -14.56
N THR A 79 -6.42 13.87 -14.19
CA THR A 79 -6.96 13.76 -12.82
C THR A 79 -7.30 12.31 -12.45
N ASP A 80 -7.86 11.56 -13.39
CA ASP A 80 -8.20 10.15 -13.21
C ASP A 80 -6.94 9.30 -13.07
N ARG A 81 -5.94 9.57 -13.91
CA ARG A 81 -4.62 8.93 -13.84
C ARG A 81 -3.98 9.15 -12.47
N LEU A 82 -3.96 10.39 -11.98
CA LEU A 82 -3.39 10.72 -10.68
C LEU A 82 -4.16 10.08 -9.52
N ALA A 83 -5.49 10.03 -9.58
CA ALA A 83 -6.30 9.34 -8.59
C ALA A 83 -5.98 7.84 -8.53
N VAL A 84 -5.86 7.19 -9.69
CA VAL A 84 -5.49 5.77 -9.76
C VAL A 84 -4.07 5.53 -9.26
N ILE A 85 -3.11 6.40 -9.60
CA ILE A 85 -1.74 6.32 -9.08
C ILE A 85 -1.73 6.40 -7.56
N ARG A 86 -2.50 7.31 -6.96
CA ARG A 86 -2.62 7.43 -5.50
C ARG A 86 -3.20 6.17 -4.87
N ALA A 87 -4.28 5.63 -5.42
CA ALA A 87 -4.89 4.39 -4.94
C ALA A 87 -3.92 3.19 -5.05
N LEU A 88 -3.12 3.11 -6.13
CA LEU A 88 -2.06 2.10 -6.26
C LEU A 88 -0.95 2.28 -5.20
N CYS A 89 -0.58 3.52 -4.88
CA CYS A 89 0.37 3.81 -3.80
C CYS A 89 -0.19 3.37 -2.44
N ASP A 90 -1.48 3.61 -2.18
CA ASP A 90 -2.14 3.18 -0.93
C ASP A 90 -2.17 1.64 -0.80
N VAL A 91 -2.42 0.93 -1.90
CA VAL A 91 -2.31 -0.54 -1.95
C VAL A 91 -0.86 -0.98 -1.70
N LEU A 92 0.12 -0.35 -2.35
CA LEU A 92 1.54 -0.68 -2.21
C LEU A 92 2.07 -0.43 -0.79
N GLU A 93 1.61 0.63 -0.13
CA GLU A 93 1.98 1.00 1.23
C GLU A 93 1.14 0.28 2.29
N GLU A 94 0.19 -0.57 1.89
CA GLU A 94 -0.69 -1.33 2.79
C GLU A 94 -1.52 -0.41 3.72
N ARG A 95 -1.80 0.83 3.29
CA ARG A 95 -2.57 1.83 4.05
C ARG A 95 -4.05 1.49 4.18
N THR A 96 -4.55 0.59 3.34
CA THR A 96 -5.88 -0.01 3.49
C THR A 96 -5.84 -1.02 4.64
N ALA A 97 -5.70 -0.51 5.86
CA ALA A 97 -5.65 -1.28 7.10
C ALA A 97 -7.01 -1.94 7.35
N GLU A 98 -7.18 -3.10 6.75
CA GLU A 98 -8.28 -4.02 6.93
C GLU A 98 -8.35 -4.49 8.40
N ASP A 99 -9.57 -4.62 8.96
CA ASP A 99 -9.81 -5.31 10.23
C ASP A 99 -9.49 -6.82 10.09
N ARG A 100 -8.21 -7.18 10.29
CA ARG A 100 -7.71 -8.55 10.16
C ARG A 100 -8.22 -9.44 11.30
N MET A 101 -8.37 -8.85 12.49
CA MET A 101 -8.74 -9.58 13.70
C MET A 101 -10.20 -10.02 13.63
N GLY A 102 -11.12 -9.12 13.28
CA GLY A 102 -12.55 -9.44 13.17
C GLY A 102 -12.83 -10.60 12.22
N ARG A 103 -12.02 -10.77 11.16
CA ARG A 103 -12.18 -11.85 10.19
C ARG A 103 -11.65 -13.19 10.65
N ALA A 104 -10.51 -13.20 11.32
CA ALA A 104 -9.98 -14.44 11.88
C ALA A 104 -10.97 -15.01 12.89
N ILE A 105 -11.58 -14.13 13.69
CA ILE A 105 -12.69 -14.46 14.60
C ILE A 105 -13.88 -15.00 13.79
N TRP A 106 -14.42 -14.25 12.82
CA TRP A 106 -15.57 -14.70 12.03
C TRP A 106 -15.38 -16.07 11.37
N ARG A 107 -14.18 -16.35 10.81
CA ARG A 107 -13.87 -17.67 10.22
C ARG A 107 -13.89 -18.79 11.26
N SER A 108 -13.38 -18.53 12.47
CA SER A 108 -13.44 -19.51 13.56
C SER A 108 -14.90 -19.81 13.97
N TRP A 109 -15.75 -18.78 14.05
CA TRP A 109 -17.19 -18.95 14.27
C TRP A 109 -17.86 -19.78 13.18
N CYS A 110 -17.57 -19.53 11.90
CA CYS A 110 -18.12 -20.34 10.81
C CYS A 110 -17.70 -21.81 10.89
N VAL A 111 -16.42 -22.09 11.17
CA VAL A 111 -15.92 -23.47 11.31
C VAL A 111 -16.62 -24.16 12.48
N ALA A 112 -16.76 -23.49 13.62
CA ALA A 112 -17.44 -24.04 14.78
C ALA A 112 -18.93 -24.32 14.53
N LEU A 113 -19.63 -23.44 13.80
CA LEU A 113 -21.02 -23.67 13.41
C LEU A 113 -21.16 -24.84 12.43
N VAL A 114 -20.29 -24.91 11.40
CA VAL A 114 -20.33 -25.97 10.38
C VAL A 114 -19.96 -27.33 10.95
N CYS A 115 -19.04 -27.42 11.91
CA CYS A 115 -18.66 -28.69 12.54
C CYS A 115 -19.56 -29.05 13.74
N GLY A 116 -20.05 -28.06 14.48
CA GLY A 116 -20.84 -28.24 15.70
C GLY A 116 -22.31 -28.59 15.44
N LEU A 117 -22.95 -27.98 14.44
CA LEU A 117 -24.37 -28.25 14.15
C LEU A 117 -24.63 -29.69 13.69
N PRO A 118 -23.85 -30.29 12.77
CA PRO A 118 -24.10 -31.66 12.32
C PRO A 118 -23.86 -32.71 13.41
N THR A 119 -22.86 -32.50 14.27
CA THR A 119 -22.57 -33.42 15.38
C THR A 119 -23.69 -33.41 16.42
N ALA A 120 -24.25 -32.23 16.68
CA ALA A 120 -25.42 -32.05 17.55
C ALA A 120 -26.68 -32.72 17.00
N THR A 121 -26.99 -32.52 15.72
CA THR A 121 -28.19 -33.09 15.09
C THR A 121 -28.10 -34.62 15.03
N LEU A 122 -26.91 -35.17 14.72
CA LEU A 122 -26.69 -36.63 14.73
C LEU A 122 -26.91 -37.23 16.12
N ALA A 123 -26.41 -36.56 17.17
CA ALA A 123 -26.64 -36.99 18.55
C ALA A 123 -28.13 -36.96 18.95
N CYS A 124 -28.89 -35.95 18.48
CA CYS A 124 -30.33 -35.87 18.70
C CYS A 124 -31.08 -37.01 18.00
N VAL A 125 -30.79 -37.25 16.72
CA VAL A 125 -31.45 -38.31 15.94
C VAL A 125 -31.18 -39.68 16.56
N ALA A 126 -29.92 -39.95 16.96
CA ALA A 126 -29.57 -41.20 17.64
C ALA A 126 -30.36 -41.40 18.93
N ARG A 127 -30.58 -40.33 19.71
CA ARG A 127 -31.37 -40.38 20.95
C ARG A 127 -32.85 -40.64 20.69
N ILE A 128 -33.42 -40.03 19.65
CA ILE A 128 -34.82 -40.24 19.24
C ILE A 128 -35.04 -41.69 18.77
N MET A 129 -34.14 -42.21 17.95
CA MET A 129 -34.28 -43.58 17.42
C MET A 129 -34.11 -44.66 18.49
N GLY A 130 -33.37 -44.39 19.58
CA GLY A 130 -33.19 -45.34 20.68
C GLY A 130 -34.40 -45.45 21.63
N GLY A 131 -35.32 -44.48 21.63
CA GLY A 131 -36.48 -44.45 22.52
C GLY A 131 -37.72 -45.10 21.91
N GLY A 132 -37.86 -46.43 22.01
CA GLY A 132 -38.97 -47.18 21.41
C GLY A 132 -40.37 -46.99 22.03
N ALA A 133 -40.74 -45.80 22.53
CA ALA A 133 -41.98 -45.56 23.27
C ALA A 133 -43.07 -44.88 22.41
N ARG A 134 -44.30 -45.42 22.45
CA ARG A 134 -45.51 -44.80 21.88
C ARG A 134 -45.99 -43.70 22.85
N LEU A 135 -45.75 -42.44 22.53
CA LEU A 135 -46.00 -41.30 23.42
C LEU A 135 -47.15 -40.43 22.90
N GLY A 136 -47.93 -39.87 23.81
CA GLY A 136 -49.01 -38.93 23.48
C GLY A 136 -48.47 -37.57 23.01
N ALA A 137 -49.32 -36.75 22.40
CA ALA A 137 -48.91 -35.45 21.83
C ALA A 137 -48.27 -34.48 22.86
N LEU A 138 -48.75 -34.49 24.11
CA LEU A 138 -48.16 -33.68 25.20
C LEU A 138 -46.76 -34.17 25.60
N ASP A 139 -46.55 -35.48 25.64
CA ASP A 139 -45.23 -36.06 25.90
C ASP A 139 -44.25 -35.74 24.77
N LEU A 140 -44.74 -35.69 23.53
CA LEU A 140 -43.96 -35.31 22.36
C LEU A 140 -43.50 -33.85 22.44
N LEU A 141 -44.37 -32.93 22.86
CA LEU A 141 -44.03 -31.53 23.08
C LEU A 141 -43.03 -31.35 24.22
N TRP A 142 -43.24 -32.04 25.34
CA TRP A 142 -42.33 -32.00 26.48
C TRP A 142 -40.95 -32.58 26.11
N GLN A 143 -40.90 -33.72 25.42
CA GLN A 143 -39.67 -34.30 24.94
C GLN A 143 -38.95 -33.39 23.93
N ALA A 144 -39.69 -32.74 23.02
CA ALA A 144 -39.10 -31.78 22.09
C ALA A 144 -38.46 -30.59 22.84
N ALA A 145 -39.13 -30.06 23.87
CA ALA A 145 -38.58 -28.98 24.69
C ALA A 145 -37.34 -29.40 25.47
N VAL A 146 -37.36 -30.59 26.09
CA VAL A 146 -36.21 -31.14 26.82
C VAL A 146 -35.04 -31.42 25.86
N ILE A 147 -35.30 -31.98 24.67
CA ILE A 147 -34.28 -32.21 23.64
C ILE A 147 -33.69 -30.87 23.17
N PHE A 148 -34.52 -29.87 22.90
CA PHE A 148 -34.06 -28.55 22.50
C PHE A 148 -33.15 -27.91 23.56
N LEU A 149 -33.61 -27.89 24.82
CA LEU A 149 -32.86 -27.30 25.92
C LEU A 149 -31.54 -28.05 26.16
N THR A 150 -31.56 -29.39 26.20
CA THR A 150 -30.34 -30.19 26.39
C THR A 150 -29.38 -30.05 25.21
N SER A 151 -29.89 -29.93 24.00
CA SER A 151 -29.07 -29.66 22.81
C SER A 151 -28.41 -28.29 22.91
N VAL A 152 -29.15 -27.22 23.25
CA VAL A 152 -28.56 -25.90 23.42
C VAL A 152 -27.49 -25.91 24.52
N LEU A 153 -27.78 -26.54 25.66
CA LEU A 153 -26.87 -26.60 26.81
C LEU A 153 -25.60 -27.42 26.54
N LEU A 154 -25.66 -28.42 25.67
CA LEU A 154 -24.51 -29.24 25.28
C LEU A 154 -23.72 -28.64 24.11
N VAL A 155 -24.43 -28.12 23.11
CA VAL A 155 -23.83 -27.62 21.86
C VAL A 155 -23.10 -26.32 22.10
N LEU A 156 -23.67 -25.40 22.88
CA LEU A 156 -23.05 -24.10 23.13
C LEU A 156 -21.65 -24.21 23.77
N PRO A 157 -21.43 -24.96 24.88
CA PRO A 157 -20.09 -25.09 25.47
C PRO A 157 -19.13 -25.90 24.59
N VAL A 158 -19.60 -26.93 23.88
CA VAL A 158 -18.76 -27.69 22.95
C VAL A 158 -18.33 -26.79 21.78
N ALA A 159 -19.24 -26.01 21.20
CA ALA A 159 -18.91 -25.03 20.17
C ALA A 159 -17.93 -23.98 20.69
N PHE A 160 -18.14 -23.45 21.90
CA PHE A 160 -17.23 -22.49 22.53
C PHE A 160 -15.83 -23.08 22.76
N LEU A 161 -15.74 -24.33 23.23
CA LEU A 161 -14.49 -25.05 23.39
C LEU A 161 -13.78 -25.26 22.04
N LEU A 162 -14.50 -25.68 21.00
CA LEU A 162 -13.94 -25.85 19.65
C LEU A 162 -13.46 -24.52 19.05
N ILE A 163 -14.18 -23.41 19.25
CA ILE A 163 -13.74 -22.06 18.85
C ILE A 163 -12.44 -21.75 19.57
N THR A 164 -12.42 -21.88 20.90
CA THR A 164 -11.27 -21.52 21.74
C THR A 164 -10.03 -22.35 21.40
N LEU A 165 -10.21 -23.65 21.17
CA LEU A 165 -9.12 -24.57 20.76
C LEU A 165 -8.66 -24.34 19.31
N SER A 166 -9.54 -23.92 18.41
CA SER A 166 -9.18 -23.68 17.01
C SER A 166 -8.53 -22.32 16.76
N LEU A 167 -8.85 -21.29 17.57
CA LEU A 167 -8.29 -19.94 17.46
C LEU A 167 -6.75 -19.89 17.33
N PRO A 168 -5.94 -20.58 18.17
CA PRO A 168 -4.49 -20.51 18.07
C PRO A 168 -3.92 -21.10 16.75
N VAL A 169 -4.71 -21.88 16.01
CA VAL A 169 -4.30 -22.46 14.72
C VAL A 169 -4.90 -21.68 13.55
N VAL A 170 -6.20 -21.41 13.59
CA VAL A 170 -6.94 -20.74 12.51
C VAL A 170 -6.49 -19.29 12.34
N VAL A 171 -6.25 -18.57 13.44
CA VAL A 171 -5.84 -17.16 13.38
C VAL A 171 -4.49 -17.01 12.66
N PRO A 172 -3.36 -17.62 13.09
CA PRO A 172 -2.08 -17.42 12.41
C PRO A 172 -2.09 -17.94 10.97
N PHE A 173 -2.76 -19.07 10.70
CA PHE A 173 -2.86 -19.57 9.32
C PHE A 173 -3.65 -18.61 8.43
N SER A 174 -4.76 -18.06 8.93
CA SER A 174 -5.56 -17.08 8.20
C SER A 174 -4.79 -15.77 7.94
N LEU A 175 -4.04 -15.29 8.95
CA LEU A 175 -3.18 -14.13 8.83
C LEU A 175 -2.02 -14.37 7.86
N MET A 176 -1.45 -15.57 7.86
CA MET A 176 -0.40 -15.97 6.93
C MET A 176 -0.92 -16.01 5.49
N ALA A 177 -2.08 -16.63 5.24
CA ALA A 177 -2.72 -16.65 3.93
C ALA A 177 -3.09 -15.23 3.45
N ASP A 178 -3.60 -14.39 4.35
CA ASP A 178 -3.90 -12.99 4.07
C ASP A 178 -2.64 -12.19 3.72
N LYS A 179 -1.55 -12.37 4.47
CA LYS A 179 -0.23 -11.76 4.18
C LYS A 179 0.30 -12.19 2.81
N LEU A 180 0.19 -13.47 2.45
CA LEU A 180 0.64 -13.95 1.14
C LEU A 180 -0.14 -13.29 -0.01
N ARG A 181 -1.45 -13.10 0.15
CA ARG A 181 -2.29 -12.42 -0.85
C ARG A 181 -1.98 -10.93 -0.92
N ALA A 182 -1.85 -10.25 0.22
CA ALA A 182 -1.47 -8.85 0.29
C ALA A 182 -0.11 -8.58 -0.38
N ARG A 183 0.87 -9.48 -0.20
CA ARG A 183 2.17 -9.41 -0.89
C ARG A 183 2.03 -9.48 -2.41
N ALA A 184 1.13 -10.32 -2.92
CA ALA A 184 0.87 -10.41 -4.34
C ALA A 184 0.18 -9.13 -4.87
N GLU A 185 -0.82 -8.60 -4.15
CA GLU A 185 -1.48 -7.33 -4.48
C GLU A 185 -0.48 -6.16 -4.51
N ARG A 186 0.43 -6.08 -3.54
CA ARG A 186 1.48 -5.07 -3.46
C ARG A 186 2.50 -5.18 -4.60
N ALA A 187 2.92 -6.39 -4.94
CA ALA A 187 3.83 -6.61 -6.06
C ALA A 187 3.18 -6.17 -7.39
N GLU A 188 1.91 -6.50 -7.60
CA GLU A 188 1.15 -6.08 -8.79
C GLU A 188 0.96 -4.56 -8.84
N ALA A 189 0.66 -3.92 -7.70
CA ALA A 189 0.55 -2.46 -7.62
C ALA A 189 1.88 -1.77 -7.99
N ALA A 190 3.01 -2.28 -7.49
CA ALA A 190 4.33 -1.79 -7.85
C ALA A 190 4.60 -1.93 -9.36
N GLU A 191 4.30 -3.08 -9.95
CA GLU A 191 4.47 -3.30 -11.40
C GLU A 191 3.63 -2.30 -12.21
N SER A 192 2.38 -2.12 -11.82
CA SER A 192 1.47 -1.19 -12.50
C SER A 192 1.91 0.26 -12.40
N LEU A 193 2.42 0.71 -11.26
CA LEU A 193 3.04 2.04 -11.13
C LEU A 193 4.24 2.19 -12.09
N GLY A 194 5.05 1.13 -12.23
CA GLY A 194 6.17 1.10 -13.18
C GLY A 194 5.72 1.14 -14.64
N LEU A 195 4.63 0.45 -15.00
CA LEU A 195 4.04 0.48 -16.35
C LEU A 195 3.47 1.86 -16.69
N LEU A 196 2.84 2.53 -15.72
CA LEU A 196 2.33 3.89 -15.84
C LEU A 196 3.42 4.96 -15.88
N ARG A 197 4.68 4.58 -15.58
CA ARG A 197 5.82 5.50 -15.38
C ARG A 197 5.44 6.64 -14.43
N ALA A 198 4.72 6.30 -13.37
CA ALA A 198 4.12 7.23 -12.44
C ALA A 198 5.19 7.89 -11.56
N ARG A 199 5.62 9.11 -11.92
CA ARG A 199 6.62 9.87 -11.16
C ARG A 199 6.15 10.18 -9.73
N GLU A 200 4.85 10.38 -9.54
CA GLU A 200 4.21 10.63 -8.24
C GLU A 200 4.27 9.39 -7.33
N GLY A 201 4.37 8.19 -7.89
CA GLY A 201 4.50 6.93 -7.16
C GLY A 201 5.92 6.54 -6.80
N VAL A 202 6.93 7.31 -7.23
CA VAL A 202 8.35 7.02 -6.95
C VAL A 202 8.66 6.91 -5.44
N PRO A 203 8.17 7.77 -4.54
CA PRO A 203 8.42 7.63 -3.11
C PRO A 203 7.93 6.28 -2.54
N ALA A 204 6.72 5.85 -2.93
CA ALA A 204 6.15 4.57 -2.50
C ALA A 204 6.96 3.38 -3.05
N LEU A 205 7.35 3.44 -4.33
CA LEU A 205 8.20 2.43 -4.96
C LEU A 205 9.60 2.35 -4.31
N LEU A 206 10.19 3.49 -3.96
CA LEU A 206 11.46 3.57 -3.27
C LEU A 206 11.40 2.85 -1.92
N ARG A 207 10.37 3.09 -1.11
CA ARG A 207 10.18 2.36 0.16
C ARG A 207 9.98 0.86 -0.08
N ALA A 208 9.18 0.50 -1.08
CA ALA A 208 8.92 -0.89 -1.44
C ALA A 208 10.17 -1.64 -1.95
N ALA A 209 11.14 -0.95 -2.53
CA ALA A 209 12.43 -1.53 -2.91
C ALA A 209 13.30 -1.95 -1.70
N PHE A 210 12.95 -1.51 -0.50
CA PHE A 210 13.57 -1.97 0.76
C PHE A 210 12.63 -2.89 1.57
N ASP A 211 11.52 -3.35 0.98
CA ASP A 211 10.61 -4.28 1.65
C ASP A 211 11.32 -5.62 1.99
N LEU A 212 10.92 -6.20 3.11
CA LEU A 212 11.42 -7.50 3.57
C LEU A 212 10.95 -8.65 2.68
N THR A 213 9.83 -8.47 1.96
CA THR A 213 9.26 -9.46 1.05
C THR A 213 10.00 -9.43 -0.30
N PRO A 214 10.72 -10.51 -0.69
CA PRO A 214 11.52 -10.50 -1.92
C PRO A 214 10.72 -10.21 -3.19
N GLY A 215 9.47 -10.70 -3.28
CA GLY A 215 8.61 -10.49 -4.45
C GLY A 215 8.18 -9.03 -4.63
N VAL A 216 7.79 -8.35 -3.54
CA VAL A 216 7.42 -6.92 -3.57
C VAL A 216 8.64 -6.08 -3.91
N ARG A 217 9.78 -6.38 -3.27
CA ARG A 217 11.05 -5.71 -3.54
C ARG A 217 11.46 -5.84 -5.01
N ALA A 218 11.44 -7.05 -5.57
CA ALA A 218 11.82 -7.26 -6.97
C ALA A 218 10.89 -6.52 -7.95
N ALA A 219 9.57 -6.52 -7.68
CA ALA A 219 8.60 -5.79 -8.48
C ALA A 219 8.84 -4.27 -8.41
N ALA A 220 9.12 -3.74 -7.21
CA ALA A 220 9.43 -2.33 -7.00
C ALA A 220 10.74 -1.91 -7.67
N GLU A 221 11.81 -2.69 -7.55
CA GLU A 221 13.09 -2.44 -8.25
C GLU A 221 12.90 -2.41 -9.78
N ALA A 222 12.13 -3.35 -10.34
CA ALA A 222 11.81 -3.38 -11.76
C ALA A 222 10.95 -2.19 -12.21
N ALA A 223 10.01 -1.76 -11.37
CA ALA A 223 9.17 -0.59 -11.62
C ALA A 223 9.97 0.72 -11.57
N LEU A 224 10.90 0.85 -10.62
CA LEU A 224 11.78 2.03 -10.49
C LEU A 224 12.64 2.24 -11.74
N LEU A 225 13.15 1.18 -12.36
CA LEU A 225 13.89 1.29 -13.63
C LEU A 225 13.08 1.96 -14.75
N ARG A 226 11.74 1.91 -14.69
CA ARG A 226 10.84 2.56 -15.66
C ARG A 226 10.39 3.95 -15.20
N ALA A 227 10.23 4.15 -13.90
CA ALA A 227 9.68 5.37 -13.32
C ALA A 227 10.74 6.46 -13.07
N LEU A 228 11.97 6.09 -12.67
CA LEU A 228 13.04 7.05 -12.36
C LEU A 228 13.43 7.95 -13.55
N PRO A 229 13.52 7.47 -14.80
CA PRO A 229 13.81 8.34 -15.95
C PRO A 229 12.76 9.43 -16.18
N ALA A 230 11.52 9.24 -15.69
CA ALA A 230 10.44 10.21 -15.79
C ALA A 230 10.50 11.33 -14.74
N LEU A 231 11.44 11.26 -13.78
CA LEU A 231 11.72 12.38 -12.89
C LEU A 231 12.35 13.52 -13.70
N GLY A 232 11.90 14.74 -13.44
CA GLY A 232 12.39 15.96 -14.09
C GLY A 232 13.14 16.87 -13.12
N PRO A 233 13.96 17.81 -13.64
CA PRO A 233 14.67 18.79 -12.81
C PRO A 233 13.72 19.78 -12.11
N ASP A 234 12.49 19.95 -12.62
CA ASP A 234 11.41 20.74 -12.01
C ASP A 234 10.95 20.20 -10.66
N GLN A 235 11.30 18.96 -10.33
CA GLN A 235 10.96 18.31 -9.06
C GLN A 235 12.00 18.55 -7.96
N TYR A 236 13.08 19.27 -8.27
CA TYR A 236 14.08 19.64 -7.28
C TYR A 236 13.43 20.44 -6.14
N GLY A 237 13.59 19.96 -4.90
CA GLY A 237 12.98 20.57 -3.71
C GLY A 237 11.48 20.27 -3.51
N ALA A 238 10.78 19.72 -4.50
CA ALA A 238 9.38 19.30 -4.39
C ALA A 238 9.23 17.83 -3.96
N VAL A 239 10.29 17.03 -4.11
CA VAL A 239 10.30 15.62 -3.69
C VAL A 239 10.27 15.48 -2.17
N ALA A 240 9.61 14.43 -1.69
CA ALA A 240 9.52 14.12 -0.26
C ALA A 240 10.93 13.90 0.35
N PRO A 241 11.16 14.27 1.62
CA PRO A 241 12.49 14.29 2.22
C PRO A 241 13.15 12.90 2.35
N ASP A 242 12.37 11.83 2.25
CA ASP A 242 12.79 10.43 2.25
C ASP A 242 13.25 9.92 0.87
N VAL A 243 12.98 10.64 -0.22
CA VAL A 243 13.34 10.22 -1.59
C VAL A 243 14.86 10.14 -1.77
N THR A 244 15.59 11.21 -1.42
CA THR A 244 17.06 11.25 -1.56
C THR A 244 17.78 10.12 -0.80
N PRO A 245 17.54 9.88 0.50
CA PRO A 245 18.20 8.79 1.21
C PRO A 245 17.83 7.40 0.65
N ASN A 246 16.60 7.21 0.20
CA ASN A 246 16.21 5.95 -0.43
C ASN A 246 16.90 5.73 -1.79
N LEU A 247 17.04 6.78 -2.61
CA LEU A 247 17.82 6.73 -3.87
C LEU A 247 19.29 6.38 -3.60
N VAL A 248 19.90 7.00 -2.58
CA VAL A 248 21.24 6.67 -2.12
C VAL A 248 21.37 5.19 -1.74
N GLY A 249 20.38 4.64 -1.04
CA GLY A 249 20.35 3.21 -0.69
C GLY A 249 20.31 2.29 -1.91
N LEU A 250 19.87 2.76 -3.08
CA LEU A 250 19.86 1.98 -4.32
C LEU A 250 21.24 1.89 -5.00
N LEU A 251 22.20 2.75 -4.64
CA LEU A 251 23.55 2.71 -5.21
C LEU A 251 24.29 1.39 -4.88
N GLY A 252 23.88 0.71 -3.80
CA GLY A 252 24.37 -0.62 -3.43
C GLY A 252 23.64 -1.80 -4.07
N ARG A 253 22.74 -1.57 -5.03
CA ARG A 253 21.92 -2.61 -5.69
C ARG A 253 22.54 -3.09 -7.00
N ALA A 254 21.75 -3.74 -7.85
CA ALA A 254 22.17 -4.16 -9.18
C ALA A 254 22.55 -2.93 -10.04
N GLU A 255 23.55 -3.10 -10.90
CA GLU A 255 24.11 -2.00 -11.70
C GLU A 255 23.07 -1.16 -12.47
N PRO A 256 22.08 -1.73 -13.18
CA PRO A 256 21.08 -0.92 -13.88
C PRO A 256 20.29 0.00 -12.96
N LEU A 257 20.00 -0.48 -11.74
CA LEU A 257 19.25 0.29 -10.75
C LEU A 257 20.11 1.37 -10.11
N ALA A 258 21.39 1.08 -9.86
CA ALA A 258 22.34 2.07 -9.35
C ALA A 258 22.56 3.21 -10.37
N LEU A 259 22.67 2.90 -11.66
CA LEU A 259 22.78 3.90 -12.73
C LEU A 259 21.52 4.77 -12.83
N ALA A 260 20.33 4.15 -12.82
CA ALA A 260 19.06 4.89 -12.82
C ALA A 260 18.91 5.77 -11.56
N ALA A 261 19.40 5.32 -10.41
CA ALA A 261 19.41 6.11 -9.18
C ALA A 261 20.38 7.30 -9.26
N LEU A 262 21.57 7.14 -9.86
CA LEU A 262 22.50 8.25 -10.08
C LEU A 262 21.92 9.30 -11.04
N GLU A 263 21.28 8.87 -12.13
CA GLU A 263 20.58 9.78 -13.05
C GLU A 263 19.44 10.53 -12.36
N ALA A 264 18.68 9.86 -11.48
CA ALA A 264 17.66 10.51 -10.67
C ALA A 264 18.26 11.50 -9.67
N LEU A 265 19.37 11.16 -9.00
CA LEU A 265 20.09 12.05 -8.08
C LEU A 265 20.67 13.28 -8.80
N GLU A 266 21.03 13.16 -10.07
CA GLU A 266 21.39 14.32 -10.90
C GLU A 266 20.24 15.33 -10.98
N LYS A 267 19.00 14.85 -11.13
CA LYS A 267 17.81 15.71 -11.30
C LYS A 267 17.28 16.24 -9.97
N VAL A 268 17.11 15.37 -8.97
CA VAL A 268 16.42 15.70 -7.70
C VAL A 268 17.31 15.61 -6.45
N GLY A 269 18.56 15.17 -6.58
CA GLY A 269 19.45 14.95 -5.45
C GLY A 269 19.93 16.26 -4.80
N ASP A 270 19.96 16.25 -3.47
CA ASP A 270 20.39 17.35 -2.60
C ASP A 270 21.78 17.08 -1.99
N GLY A 271 22.25 18.00 -1.13
CA GLY A 271 23.56 17.88 -0.48
C GLY A 271 23.77 16.61 0.36
N ARG A 272 22.70 15.92 0.80
CA ARG A 272 22.78 14.67 1.57
C ARG A 272 23.27 13.50 0.72
N ALA A 273 23.08 13.56 -0.60
CA ALA A 273 23.53 12.51 -1.52
C ALA A 273 25.05 12.53 -1.78
N LEU A 274 25.74 13.64 -1.46
CA LEU A 274 27.14 13.86 -1.82
C LEU A 274 28.07 12.77 -1.27
N ALA A 275 27.98 12.45 0.03
CA ALA A 275 28.87 11.48 0.67
C ALA A 275 28.74 10.09 0.03
N ALA A 276 27.52 9.69 -0.32
CA ALA A 276 27.26 8.42 -0.98
C ALA A 276 27.72 8.40 -2.43
N ALA A 277 27.56 9.49 -3.17
CA ALA A 277 28.09 9.62 -4.53
C ALA A 277 29.63 9.56 -4.54
N GLU A 278 30.31 10.21 -3.58
CA GLU A 278 31.76 10.10 -3.42
C GLU A 278 32.20 8.68 -3.05
N ALA A 279 31.46 8.00 -2.18
CA ALA A 279 31.71 6.60 -1.86
C ALA A 279 31.53 5.69 -3.11
N ALA A 280 30.48 5.91 -3.90
CA ALA A 280 30.23 5.20 -5.15
C ALA A 280 31.32 5.48 -6.21
N CYS A 281 31.87 6.70 -6.25
CA CYS A 281 33.00 7.04 -7.11
C CYS A 281 34.27 6.25 -6.74
N ARG A 282 34.58 6.15 -5.44
CA ARG A 282 35.80 5.46 -4.94
C ARG A 282 35.69 3.93 -4.98
N GLY A 283 34.52 3.39 -4.65
CA GLY A 283 34.33 1.96 -4.39
C GLY A 283 33.13 1.32 -5.10
N GLY A 284 32.54 1.99 -6.10
CA GLY A 284 31.41 1.44 -6.85
C GLY A 284 31.74 0.10 -7.50
N ARG A 285 30.76 -0.82 -7.49
CA ARG A 285 30.93 -2.21 -7.97
C ARG A 285 31.35 -2.31 -9.43
N SER A 286 30.85 -1.41 -10.28
CA SER A 286 31.08 -1.40 -11.73
C SER A 286 31.81 -0.12 -12.15
N PRO A 287 32.72 -0.19 -13.14
CA PRO A 287 33.37 1.00 -13.69
C PRO A 287 32.38 2.03 -14.24
N THR A 288 31.24 1.60 -14.79
CA THR A 288 30.18 2.49 -15.29
C THR A 288 29.55 3.31 -14.16
N VAL A 289 29.24 2.65 -13.03
CA VAL A 289 28.70 3.29 -11.83
C VAL A 289 29.71 4.27 -11.24
N ARG A 290 31.00 3.91 -11.19
CA ARG A 290 32.06 4.82 -10.72
C ARG A 290 32.18 6.06 -11.60
N ALA A 291 32.16 5.89 -12.93
CA ALA A 291 32.23 7.00 -13.87
C ALA A 291 31.01 7.93 -13.77
N ALA A 292 29.80 7.36 -13.71
CA ALA A 292 28.56 8.13 -13.52
C ALA A 292 28.56 8.89 -12.18
N ALA A 293 29.00 8.25 -11.09
CA ALA A 293 29.13 8.90 -9.80
C ALA A 293 30.18 10.03 -9.82
N ALA A 294 31.33 9.82 -10.47
CA ALA A 294 32.37 10.83 -10.62
C ALA A 294 31.86 12.08 -11.36
N ALA A 295 31.05 11.89 -12.41
CA ALA A 295 30.42 12.98 -13.15
C ALA A 295 29.39 13.76 -12.31
N LEU A 296 28.67 13.06 -11.42
CA LEU A 296 27.64 13.65 -10.55
C LEU A 296 28.21 14.43 -9.36
N VAL A 297 29.37 14.04 -8.82
CA VAL A 297 29.95 14.63 -7.60
C VAL A 297 30.11 16.16 -7.66
N PRO A 298 30.66 16.78 -8.73
CA PRO A 298 30.78 18.24 -8.82
C PRO A 298 29.44 18.97 -8.69
N LEU A 299 28.38 18.44 -9.31
CA LEU A 299 27.03 19.00 -9.24
C LEU A 299 26.49 18.95 -7.80
N LEU A 300 26.61 17.80 -7.14
CA LEU A 300 26.15 17.65 -5.75
C LEU A 300 26.94 18.50 -4.76
N ARG A 301 28.25 18.71 -4.99
CA ARG A 301 29.06 19.65 -4.19
C ARG A 301 28.57 21.08 -4.33
N GLU A 302 28.22 21.49 -5.55
CA GLU A 302 27.66 22.82 -5.79
C GLU A 302 26.31 23.00 -5.08
N ARG A 303 25.41 22.03 -5.19
CA ARG A 303 24.13 22.04 -4.46
C ARG A 303 24.33 22.09 -2.94
N ALA A 304 25.22 21.25 -2.40
CA ALA A 304 25.54 21.25 -0.98
C ALA A 304 26.11 22.59 -0.49
N ARG A 305 26.90 23.30 -1.32
CA ARG A 305 27.38 24.65 -1.01
C ARG A 305 26.24 25.66 -0.98
N ARG A 306 25.35 25.64 -1.98
CA ARG A 306 24.16 26.51 -2.04
C ARG A 306 23.21 26.29 -0.86
N GLU A 307 22.98 25.04 -0.48
CA GLU A 307 22.12 24.69 0.67
C GLU A 307 22.71 25.17 2.01
N ARG A 308 24.04 25.24 2.14
CA ARG A 308 24.71 25.71 3.35
C ARG A 308 24.84 27.24 3.42
N ALA A 309 24.82 27.95 2.28
CA ALA A 309 25.00 29.40 2.23
C ALA A 309 24.00 30.20 3.10
N PRO A 310 22.68 29.86 3.16
CA PRO A 310 21.75 30.55 4.06
C PRO A 310 22.14 30.42 5.53
N TRP A 311 22.65 29.25 5.94
CA TRP A 311 23.07 29.01 7.32
C TRP A 311 24.34 29.78 7.70
N SER A 312 25.25 30.03 6.74
CA SER A 312 26.42 30.87 6.98
C SER A 312 26.05 32.35 7.12
N LEU A 313 25.02 32.83 6.42
CA LEU A 313 24.58 34.21 6.51
C LEU A 313 23.86 34.52 7.84
N LEU A 314 23.16 33.54 8.43
CA LEU A 314 22.44 33.72 9.70
C LEU A 314 23.33 33.57 10.95
N ARG A 315 24.50 32.92 10.86
CA ARG A 315 25.44 32.80 11.98
C ARG A 315 26.33 34.03 12.19
N ALA A 316 26.52 34.85 11.15
CA ALA A 316 27.28 36.11 11.29
C ALA A 316 26.55 37.16 12.15
N ALA A 317 25.27 36.95 12.47
CA ALA A 317 24.49 37.80 13.36
C ALA A 317 24.36 37.24 14.78
N HIS A 318 25.22 36.30 15.21
CA HIS A 318 25.28 35.94 16.62
C HIS A 318 26.13 36.99 17.36
N PRO A 319 25.53 37.84 18.21
CA PRO A 319 26.26 38.89 18.90
C PRO A 319 27.05 38.24 20.04
N GLU A 320 28.28 37.80 19.75
CA GLU A 320 29.33 37.84 20.77
C GLU A 320 29.71 39.31 21.02
N SER A 321 28.76 40.07 21.58
CA SER A 321 29.07 41.27 22.33
C SER A 321 28.12 41.33 23.52
N PRO A 322 28.54 40.81 24.69
CA PRO A 322 27.80 40.96 25.93
C PRO A 322 28.05 42.36 26.48
N ALA A 323 27.30 43.35 26.01
CA ALA A 323 27.01 44.57 26.78
C ALA A 323 25.99 45.45 26.06
N SER A 324 24.92 45.79 26.77
CA SER A 324 24.18 47.04 26.58
C SER A 324 23.31 47.19 25.33
N LEU A 325 22.24 46.38 25.22
CA LEU A 325 20.99 46.83 24.58
C LEU A 325 19.74 46.34 25.31
N VAL A 326 19.77 46.36 26.66
CA VAL A 326 18.52 46.56 27.42
C VAL A 326 18.33 48.07 27.52
N ARG A 327 17.58 48.67 26.61
CA ARG A 327 16.82 49.88 27.00
C ARG A 327 15.56 49.36 27.68
N PRO A 328 15.35 49.64 28.98
CA PRO A 328 14.04 49.42 29.56
C PRO A 328 13.04 50.26 28.76
N ALA A 329 12.05 49.61 28.17
CA ALA A 329 10.85 50.29 27.70
C ALA A 329 10.15 50.84 28.95
N ARG A 330 10.51 52.08 29.33
CA ARG A 330 9.72 52.86 30.27
C ARG A 330 8.35 53.05 29.63
N SER A 331 7.38 52.42 30.27
CA SER A 331 5.96 52.63 30.16
C SER A 331 5.66 54.14 30.14
N ALA A 332 5.08 54.63 29.05
CA ALA A 332 4.29 55.86 29.08
C ALA A 332 3.43 55.95 27.82
N GLY A 333 2.22 55.39 27.92
CA GLY A 333 1.01 55.99 27.38
C GLY A 333 0.68 55.81 25.90
N SER A 334 -0.58 55.40 25.67
CA SER A 334 -1.35 55.54 24.43
C SER A 334 -0.86 54.70 23.23
N GLU A 335 -1.65 53.88 22.56
CA GLU A 335 -3.09 53.83 22.39
C GLU A 335 -3.37 52.45 21.80
N VAL A 336 -4.23 51.69 22.47
CA VAL A 336 -4.69 50.38 22.01
C VAL A 336 -5.84 50.66 21.06
N GLU A 337 -5.55 50.98 19.81
CA GLU A 337 -6.61 51.04 18.80
C GLU A 337 -6.09 50.79 17.38
N ALA A 338 -6.90 50.07 16.61
CA ALA A 338 -6.81 49.91 15.16
C ALA A 338 -5.66 49.06 14.59
N LEU A 339 -5.70 47.74 14.84
CA LEU A 339 -5.23 46.75 13.85
C LEU A 339 -6.17 45.55 13.78
N VAL A 340 -7.48 45.83 13.71
CA VAL A 340 -8.47 44.88 13.22
C VAL A 340 -8.47 44.99 11.70
N ARG A 341 -7.91 44.01 11.00
CA ARG A 341 -8.15 43.86 9.56
C ARG A 341 -9.62 43.46 9.37
N PRO A 342 -10.42 44.21 8.59
CA PRO A 342 -11.77 43.78 8.26
C PRO A 342 -11.70 42.48 7.45
N ALA A 343 -12.45 41.48 7.89
CA ALA A 343 -12.69 40.27 7.12
C ALA A 343 -13.50 40.66 5.87
N GLU A 344 -12.89 40.55 4.69
CA GLU A 344 -13.62 40.63 3.43
C GLU A 344 -14.62 39.47 3.36
N VAL A 345 -15.89 39.81 3.60
CA VAL A 345 -17.04 38.98 3.28
C VAL A 345 -17.16 38.92 1.75
N ARG A 346 -16.84 37.76 1.15
CA ARG A 346 -17.17 37.50 -0.25
C ARG A 346 -18.68 37.24 -0.40
N PRO A 347 -19.43 38.07 -1.15
CA PRO A 347 -20.82 37.79 -1.43
C PRO A 347 -20.95 36.86 -2.64
N GLY A 348 -21.80 35.83 -2.49
CA GLY A 348 -22.69 35.32 -3.53
C GLY A 348 -22.09 34.72 -4.79
N ILE A 349 -22.16 33.39 -4.88
CA ILE A 349 -22.51 32.75 -6.16
C ILE A 349 -23.80 31.96 -5.87
N VAL A 350 -24.90 32.54 -6.35
CA VAL A 350 -26.19 31.86 -6.58
C VAL A 350 -26.09 31.18 -7.93
#